data_AF-A0A7S2S8G4-F1
#
_entry.id   AF-A0A7S2S8G4-F1
#
_cell.length_a   1.000
_cell.length_b   1.000
_cell.length_c   1.000
_cell.angle_alpha   90.00
_cell.angle_beta   90.00
_cell.angle_gamma   90.00
#
_symmetry.space_group_name_H-M   'P 1'
#
loop_
_entity.id
_entity.type
_entity.pdbx_description
1 polymer ?
#
loop_
_entity_poly.entity_id
_entity_poly.type
_entity_poly.pdbx_seq_one_letter_code
_entity_poly.pdbx_strand_id
1 'polypeptide(L)'
;IIDVMGFANEKLEEGLWMSLNGGLLEVSNKNTDLNSQEPEFDPSSIKTGGYGIIDVAWRNKNEVWAVGGGGTMHVSKDGGKTFKFDNSADDIPGNLYSVKFFKDTGFVLGSDGVLLRYTGMA
;
A
#
# COMPACT_ATOMS: atom_id res chain seq x y z
N ILE A 1 1.70 12.65 11.59
CA ILE A 1 3.05 12.75 10.99
C ILE A 1 3.07 11.77 9.84
N ILE A 2 3.58 12.20 8.68
CA ILE A 2 3.69 11.37 7.48
C ILE A 2 4.86 10.41 7.68
N ASP A 3 4.66 9.13 7.37
CA ASP A 3 5.70 8.10 7.49
C ASP A 3 6.35 7.84 6.11
N VAL A 4 5.54 7.54 5.10
CA VAL A 4 5.98 7.32 3.72
C VAL A 4 4.96 7.85 2.73
N MET A 5 5.41 8.13 1.50
CA MET A 5 4.54 8.56 0.39
C MET A 5 5.07 8.06 -0.95
N GLY A 6 4.20 8.07 -1.95
CA GLY A 6 4.56 7.75 -3.33
C GLY A 6 3.50 8.16 -4.34
N PHE A 7 3.75 7.84 -5.60
CA PHE A 7 2.77 8.04 -6.67
C PHE A 7 1.79 6.87 -6.70
N ALA A 8 0.50 7.17 -6.77
CA ALA A 8 -0.52 6.16 -6.99
C ALA A 8 -0.23 5.48 -8.34
N ASN A 9 -0.22 4.14 -8.36
CA ASN A 9 0.07 3.35 -9.57
C ASN A 9 1.35 3.77 -10.32
N GLU A 10 2.38 4.23 -9.58
CA GLU A 10 3.66 4.72 -10.11
C GLU A 10 3.54 5.87 -11.14
N LYS A 11 2.43 6.61 -11.12
CA LYS A 11 2.07 7.62 -12.12
C LYS A 11 1.60 8.93 -11.49
N LEU A 12 2.17 10.04 -11.92
CA LEU A 12 1.82 11.36 -11.40
C LEU A 12 0.34 11.70 -11.64
N GLU A 13 -0.17 11.37 -12.83
CA GLU A 13 -1.56 11.63 -13.22
C GLU A 13 -2.59 10.84 -12.39
N GLU A 14 -2.18 9.72 -11.79
CA GLU A 14 -3.03 8.88 -10.94
C GLU A 14 -3.11 9.39 -9.49
N GLY A 15 -2.29 10.38 -9.12
CA GLY A 15 -2.29 11.01 -7.79
C GLY A 15 -1.15 10.54 -6.89
N LEU A 16 -1.27 10.86 -5.60
CA LEU A 16 -0.32 10.53 -4.54
C LEU A 16 -0.98 9.62 -3.52
N TRP A 17 -0.18 8.83 -2.83
CA TRP A 17 -0.57 8.16 -1.60
C TRP A 17 0.40 8.54 -0.49
N MET A 18 -0.09 8.56 0.74
CA MET A 18 0.76 8.69 1.92
C MET A 18 0.24 7.83 3.06
N SER A 19 1.15 7.27 3.84
CA SER A 19 0.81 6.69 5.14
C SER A 19 1.11 7.66 6.27
N LEU A 20 0.32 7.56 7.32
CA LEU A 20 0.49 8.33 8.54
C LEU A 20 0.73 7.38 9.72
N ASN A 21 1.43 7.91 10.73
CA ASN A 21 1.55 7.26 12.03
C ASN A 21 0.20 6.72 12.52
N GLY A 22 0.21 5.51 13.07
CA GLY A 22 -1.01 4.79 13.48
C GLY A 22 -1.61 3.92 12.38
N GLY A 23 -0.91 3.76 11.26
CA GLY A 23 -1.30 2.82 10.20
C GLY A 23 -2.48 3.30 9.36
N LEU A 24 -2.57 4.62 9.17
CA LEU A 24 -3.55 5.24 8.30
C LEU A 24 -2.96 5.37 6.89
N LEU A 25 -3.84 5.40 5.89
CA LEU A 25 -3.50 5.60 4.49
C LEU A 25 -4.43 6.66 3.91
N GLU A 26 -3.87 7.61 3.19
CA GLU A 26 -4.62 8.64 2.48
C GLU A 26 -4.16 8.72 1.03
N VAL A 27 -5.08 9.06 0.12
CA VAL A 27 -4.83 9.19 -1.32
C VAL A 27 -5.35 10.51 -1.84
N SER A 28 -4.62 11.11 -2.77
CA SER A 28 -5.05 12.37 -3.38
C SER A 28 -5.88 12.16 -4.64
N ASN A 29 -6.47 13.25 -5.12
CA ASN A 29 -7.16 13.28 -6.40
C ASN A 29 -6.19 13.04 -7.58
N LYS A 30 -6.72 12.52 -8.69
CA LYS A 30 -5.96 12.44 -9.95
C LYS A 30 -5.51 13.82 -10.41
N ASN A 31 -4.34 13.89 -11.06
CA ASN A 31 -3.72 15.14 -11.52
C ASN A 31 -3.58 16.18 -10.39
N THR A 32 -3.19 15.73 -9.19
CA THR A 32 -2.91 16.63 -8.05
C THR A 32 -1.87 17.68 -8.45
N ASP A 33 -2.13 18.95 -8.16
CA ASP A 33 -1.14 20.01 -8.33
C ASP A 33 -0.08 19.92 -7.23
N LEU A 34 1.14 19.52 -7.61
CA LEU A 34 2.28 19.41 -6.71
C LEU A 34 2.80 20.76 -6.19
N ASN A 35 2.37 21.88 -6.78
CA ASN A 35 2.75 23.22 -6.34
C ASN A 35 1.72 23.82 -5.37
N SER A 36 0.60 23.14 -5.14
CA SER A 36 -0.37 23.56 -4.12
C SER A 36 0.26 23.49 -2.73
N GLN A 37 0.00 24.51 -1.92
CA GLN A 37 0.40 24.51 -0.51
C GLN A 37 -0.46 23.56 0.33
N GLU A 38 -1.68 23.27 -0.13
CA GLU A 38 -2.66 22.44 0.56
C GLU A 38 -3.26 21.44 -0.44
N PRO A 39 -2.52 20.40 -0.82
CA PRO A 39 -3.07 19.31 -1.62
C PRO A 39 -4.15 18.55 -0.82
N GLU A 40 -5.24 18.21 -1.48
CA GLU A 40 -6.34 17.44 -0.88
C GLU A 40 -6.03 15.94 -0.85
N PHE A 41 -6.34 15.31 0.29
CA PHE A 41 -6.21 13.88 0.51
C PHE A 41 -7.46 13.31 1.17
N ASP A 42 -7.90 12.16 0.68
CA ASP A 42 -9.02 11.41 1.21
C ASP A 42 -8.53 10.18 1.98
N PRO A 43 -9.10 9.89 3.16
CA PRO A 43 -8.73 8.71 3.93
C PRO A 43 -9.19 7.43 3.23
N SER A 44 -8.30 6.46 3.15
CA SER A 44 -8.62 5.10 2.74
C SER A 44 -9.11 4.30 3.94
N SER A 45 -10.15 3.48 3.74
CA SER A 45 -10.68 2.61 4.80
C SER A 45 -9.79 1.39 4.96
N ILE A 46 -8.80 1.50 5.84
CA ILE A 46 -7.87 0.43 6.20
C ILE A 46 -7.84 0.24 7.71
N LYS A 47 -7.84 -1.02 8.16
CA LYS A 47 -7.81 -1.40 9.58
C LYS A 47 -6.54 -2.17 9.87
N THR A 48 -5.46 -1.43 10.11
CA THR A 48 -4.14 -1.98 10.47
C THR A 48 -4.01 -2.27 11.96
N GLY A 49 -4.89 -1.74 12.82
CA GLY A 49 -4.77 -1.89 14.26
C GLY A 49 -3.61 -1.10 14.87
N GLY A 50 -3.11 -0.08 14.18
CA GLY A 50 -2.00 0.76 14.64
C GLY A 50 -0.64 0.38 14.04
N TYR A 51 -0.54 -0.74 13.32
CA TYR A 51 0.68 -1.11 12.59
C TYR A 51 0.91 -0.16 11.42
N GLY A 52 2.11 0.44 11.37
CA GLY A 52 2.49 1.37 10.31
C GLY A 52 2.53 0.70 8.94
N ILE A 53 2.08 1.43 7.92
CA ILE A 53 2.16 1.05 6.51
C ILE A 53 3.47 1.60 5.95
N ILE A 54 4.26 0.73 5.33
CA ILE A 54 5.62 1.03 4.84
C ILE A 54 5.66 1.15 3.32
N ASP A 55 4.83 0.40 2.59
CA ASP A 55 4.77 0.50 1.14
C ASP A 55 3.37 0.16 0.59
N VAL A 56 3.05 0.72 -0.57
CA VAL A 56 1.77 0.52 -1.28
C VAL A 56 2.02 0.39 -2.78
N ALA A 57 1.47 -0.66 -3.39
CA ALA A 57 1.58 -0.87 -4.83
C ALA A 57 0.25 -1.30 -5.47
N TRP A 58 0.03 -0.77 -6.67
CA TRP A 58 -1.09 -1.16 -7.53
C TRP A 58 -0.63 -2.30 -8.42
N ARG A 59 -1.38 -3.40 -8.42
CA ARG A 59 -1.25 -4.43 -9.46
C ARG A 59 -2.00 -4.00 -10.73
N ASN A 60 -3.17 -3.38 -10.53
CA ASN A 60 -4.00 -2.83 -11.59
C ASN A 60 -4.92 -1.73 -11.00
N LYS A 61 -5.81 -1.18 -11.82
CA LYS A 61 -6.72 -0.09 -11.44
C LYS A 61 -7.62 -0.38 -10.23
N ASN A 62 -7.89 -1.65 -9.93
CA ASN A 62 -8.79 -2.07 -8.86
C ASN A 62 -8.04 -2.70 -7.69
N GLU A 63 -6.89 -3.32 -7.95
CA GLU A 63 -6.18 -4.12 -6.97
C GLU A 63 -4.94 -3.41 -6.44
N VAL A 64 -4.98 -3.08 -5.15
CA VAL A 64 -3.93 -2.34 -4.44
C VAL A 64 -3.50 -3.13 -3.22
N TRP A 65 -2.20 -3.21 -2.98
CA TRP A 65 -1.61 -3.90 -1.86
C TRP A 65 -0.89 -2.90 -0.97
N ALA A 66 -1.13 -2.99 0.34
CA ALA A 66 -0.42 -2.23 1.36
C ALA A 66 0.29 -3.20 2.30
N VAL A 67 1.56 -2.93 2.60
CA VAL A 67 2.39 -3.78 3.46
C VAL A 67 3.07 -2.95 4.55
N GLY A 68 3.40 -3.57 5.67
CA GLY A 68 4.03 -2.84 6.77
C GLY A 68 4.53 -3.67 7.93
N GLY A 69 4.47 -3.07 9.12
CA GLY A 69 5.03 -3.64 10.34
C GLY A 69 4.33 -4.92 10.80
N GLY A 70 5.07 -5.84 11.41
CA GLY A 70 4.52 -7.06 12.02
C GLY A 70 3.75 -7.96 11.05
N GLY A 71 4.26 -8.13 9.83
CA GLY A 71 3.62 -8.96 8.79
C GLY A 71 2.37 -8.34 8.19
N THR A 72 2.04 -7.09 8.52
CA THR A 72 0.82 -6.41 8.04
C THR A 72 0.75 -6.43 6.53
N MET A 73 -0.30 -7.06 6.00
CA MET A 73 -0.61 -7.11 4.59
C MET A 73 -2.11 -6.90 4.38
N HIS A 74 -2.46 -5.95 3.53
CA HIS A 74 -3.84 -5.67 3.19
C HIS A 74 -4.00 -5.53 1.68
N VAL A 75 -5.15 -5.96 1.19
CA VAL A 75 -5.53 -5.85 -0.22
C VAL A 75 -6.83 -5.08 -0.37
N SER A 76 -6.83 -4.13 -1.29
CA SER A 76 -8.03 -3.48 -1.82
C SER A 76 -8.37 -4.10 -3.17
N LYS A 77 -9.67 -4.21 -3.45
CA LYS A 77 -10.22 -4.62 -4.77
C LYS A 77 -11.08 -3.52 -5.41
N ASP A 78 -11.07 -2.32 -4.85
CA ASP A 78 -11.85 -1.16 -5.28
C ASP A 78 -10.97 0.08 -5.52
N GLY A 79 -9.70 -0.14 -5.84
CA GLY A 79 -8.74 0.92 -6.22
C GLY A 79 -8.14 1.66 -5.04
N GLY A 80 -8.13 1.07 -3.85
CA GLY A 80 -7.57 1.65 -2.63
C GLY A 80 -8.60 2.34 -1.74
N LYS A 81 -9.91 2.23 -2.01
CA LYS A 81 -10.92 2.88 -1.16
C LYS A 81 -11.17 2.10 0.11
N THR A 82 -11.26 0.77 -0.01
CA THR A 82 -11.40 -0.15 1.13
C THR A 82 -10.38 -1.26 1.06
N PHE A 83 -9.78 -1.56 2.20
CA PHE A 83 -8.76 -2.58 2.36
C PHE A 83 -9.25 -3.68 3.30
N LYS A 84 -8.92 -4.93 2.95
CA LYS A 84 -9.14 -6.11 3.78
C LYS A 84 -7.79 -6.70 4.15
N PHE A 85 -7.69 -7.23 5.37
CA PHE A 85 -6.52 -7.98 5.79
C PHE A 85 -6.33 -9.20 4.90
N ASP A 86 -5.10 -9.44 4.49
CA ASP A 86 -4.68 -10.63 3.75
C ASP A 86 -3.70 -11.42 4.63
N ASN A 87 -4.05 -12.68 4.93
CA ASN A 87 -3.30 -13.50 5.86
C ASN A 87 -2.12 -14.24 5.22
N SER A 88 -1.77 -13.94 3.96
CA SER A 88 -0.67 -14.61 3.24
C SER A 88 0.71 -14.46 3.90
N ALA A 89 0.87 -13.50 4.82
CA ALA A 89 2.10 -13.25 5.56
C ALA A 89 1.96 -13.37 7.10
N ASP A 90 0.82 -13.85 7.60
CA ASP A 90 0.49 -13.85 9.05
C ASP A 90 1.47 -14.71 9.87
N ASP A 91 1.95 -15.81 9.29
CA ASP A 91 2.93 -16.71 9.93
C ASP A 91 4.39 -16.27 9.76
N ILE A 92 4.64 -15.11 9.14
CA ILE A 92 5.99 -14.63 8.85
C ILE A 92 6.40 -13.61 9.90
N PRO A 93 7.36 -13.93 10.78
CA PRO A 93 7.83 -12.96 11.76
C PRO A 93 8.61 -11.84 11.07
N GLY A 94 8.31 -10.59 11.44
CA GLY A 94 9.04 -9.41 11.00
C GLY A 94 8.22 -8.45 10.15
N ASN A 95 8.89 -7.47 9.58
CA ASN A 95 8.25 -6.42 8.79
C ASN A 95 8.29 -6.75 7.30
N LEU A 96 7.28 -6.28 6.58
CA LEU A 96 7.25 -6.22 5.12
C LEU A 96 7.58 -4.80 4.68
N TYR A 97 8.65 -4.64 3.92
CA TYR A 97 9.26 -3.35 3.62
C TYR A 97 8.93 -2.82 2.23
N SER A 98 8.65 -3.69 1.27
CA SER A 98 8.29 -3.25 -0.07
C SER A 98 7.38 -4.24 -0.77
N VAL A 99 6.47 -3.74 -1.58
CA VAL A 99 5.62 -4.50 -2.50
C VAL A 99 5.76 -3.93 -3.89
N LYS A 100 5.96 -4.79 -4.90
CA LYS A 100 6.08 -4.34 -6.29
C LYS A 100 5.47 -5.32 -7.28
N PHE A 101 4.82 -4.78 -8.31
CA PHE A 101 4.25 -5.55 -9.40
C PHE A 101 4.93 -5.27 -10.74
N PHE A 102 5.09 -6.33 -11.52
CA PHE A 102 5.59 -6.38 -12.89
C PHE A 102 4.56 -7.13 -13.73
N LYS A 103 3.52 -6.43 -14.18
CA LYS A 103 2.33 -7.02 -14.83
C LYS A 103 1.64 -8.02 -13.88
N ASP A 104 1.63 -9.30 -14.24
CA ASP A 104 0.98 -10.37 -13.48
C ASP A 104 1.89 -11.01 -12.42
N THR A 105 3.16 -10.60 -12.37
CA THR A 105 4.10 -11.05 -11.34
C THR A 105 4.24 -9.97 -10.28
N GLY A 106 4.23 -10.34 -9.00
CA GLY A 106 4.44 -9.41 -7.89
C GLY A 106 5.31 -10.02 -6.81
N PHE A 107 6.01 -9.17 -6.08
CA PHE A 107 6.89 -9.56 -4.99
C PHE A 107 6.71 -8.67 -3.78
N VAL A 108 6.88 -9.25 -2.60
CA VAL A 108 7.02 -8.52 -1.34
C VAL A 108 8.35 -8.88 -0.71
N LEU A 109 9.10 -7.86 -0.28
CA LEU A 109 10.36 -8.01 0.45
C LEU A 109 10.12 -7.77 1.94
N GLY A 110 10.61 -8.69 2.78
CA GLY A 110 10.49 -8.61 4.22
C GLY A 110 11.82 -8.78 4.97
N SER A 111 11.71 -8.89 6.28
CA SER A 111 12.86 -9.11 7.18
C SER A 111 13.56 -10.44 6.91
N ASP A 112 14.84 -10.55 7.28
CA ASP A 112 15.59 -11.81 7.30
C ASP A 112 15.53 -12.65 6.01
N GLY A 113 15.50 -11.98 4.85
CA GLY A 113 15.48 -12.64 3.54
C GLY A 113 14.10 -13.13 3.09
N VAL A 114 13.02 -12.73 3.77
CA VAL A 114 11.65 -13.00 3.35
C VAL A 114 11.40 -12.40 1.97
N LEU A 115 10.97 -13.26 1.04
CA LEU A 115 10.52 -12.90 -0.30
C LEU A 115 9.21 -13.64 -0.58
N LEU A 116 8.12 -12.90 -0.71
CA LEU A 116 6.84 -13.45 -1.13
C LEU A 116 6.65 -13.22 -2.62
N ARG A 117 6.07 -14.21 -3.30
CA ARG A 117 5.71 -14.12 -4.72
C ARG A 117 4.19 -14.18 -4.86
N TYR A 118 3.63 -13.22 -5.57
CA TYR A 118 2.23 -13.22 -5.94
C TYR A 118 1.90 -14.41 -6.86
N THR A 119 0.84 -15.15 -6.53
CA THR A 119 0.37 -16.31 -7.31
C THR A 119 -0.99 -16.09 -7.97
N GLY A 120 -1.60 -14.91 -7.79
CA GLY A 120 -2.99 -14.69 -8.20
C GLY A 120 -3.99 -15.41 -7.30
N MET A 121 -5.28 -15.28 -7.64
CA MET A 121 -6.32 -16.13 -7.07
C MET A 121 -6.34 -17.46 -7.84
N ALA A 122 -6.45 -18.57 -7.12
CA ALA A 122 -6.86 -19.85 -7.70
C ALA A 122 -8.33 -19.79 -8.13
#